data_AF-A0A059LG25-F1
#
_entry.id   AF-A0A059LG25-F1
#
_cell.length_a   1.000
_cell.length_b   1.000
_cell.length_c   1.000
_cell.angle_alpha   90.00
_cell.angle_beta   90.00
_cell.angle_gamma   90.00
#
_symmetry.space_group_name_H-M   'P 1'
#
loop_
_entity.id
_entity.type
_entity.pdbx_description
1 polymer ?
#
loop_
_entity_poly.entity_id
_entity_poly.type
_entity_poly.pdbx_seq_one_letter_code
_entity_poly.pdbx_strand_id
1 'polypeptide(L)'
;MVLNVRERQIDAVVRLLHFNAPSGAGGKAQDEAYKVLILDNQTKDIIAPLLPVSELRRHGVTLHLLLEGEREPIPDVPAVYLVRPSESAVDRIAQDCAAGLYDSLHLNFSTHLSRPLLERLASRVAASGSGAGRVARVHDQYLQYTALEPGLFTLDL
;
A
#
# COMPACT_ATOMS: atom_id res chain seq x y z
N MET A 1 -25.21 18.16 2.22
CA MET A 1 -23.82 17.76 1.93
C MET A 1 -23.91 16.43 1.18
N VAL A 2 -23.68 16.42 -0.12
CA VAL A 2 -23.79 15.19 -0.93
C VAL A 2 -22.53 14.37 -0.65
N LEU A 3 -22.67 13.13 -0.18
CA LEU A 3 -21.52 12.25 0.01
C LEU A 3 -20.98 11.84 -1.37
N ASN A 4 -19.79 12.35 -1.71
CA ASN A 4 -19.06 11.92 -2.89
C ASN A 4 -18.12 10.78 -2.50
N VAL A 5 -18.52 9.54 -2.84
CA VAL A 5 -17.77 8.32 -2.49
C VAL A 5 -16.41 8.31 -3.17
N ARG A 6 -16.33 8.80 -4.40
CA ARG A 6 -15.08 8.91 -5.17
C ARG A 6 -14.09 9.85 -4.51
N GLU A 7 -14.52 11.04 -4.08
CA GLU A 7 -13.64 11.99 -3.37
C GLU A 7 -13.12 11.40 -2.06
N ARG A 8 -13.98 10.72 -1.29
CA ARG A 8 -13.58 10.04 -0.05
C ARG A 8 -12.57 8.92 -0.31
N GLN A 9 -12.75 8.18 -1.40
CA GLN A 9 -11.82 7.14 -1.80
C GLN A 9 -10.46 7.72 -2.19
N ILE A 10 -10.43 8.79 -2.98
CA ILE A 10 -9.19 9.49 -3.36
C ILE A 10 -8.48 10.01 -2.11
N ASP A 11 -9.19 10.66 -1.19
CA ASP A 11 -8.62 11.17 0.07
C ASP A 11 -8.00 10.05 0.92
N ALA A 12 -8.67 8.89 1.01
CA ALA A 12 -8.13 7.72 1.69
C ALA A 12 -6.84 7.20 1.04
N VAL A 13 -6.78 7.13 -0.29
CA VAL A 13 -5.58 6.71 -1.01
C VAL A 13 -4.45 7.73 -0.83
N VAL A 14 -4.73 9.03 -0.93
CA VAL A 14 -3.71 10.08 -0.70
C VAL A 14 -3.15 9.99 0.72
N ARG A 15 -4.01 9.77 1.71
CA ARG A 15 -3.59 9.54 3.10
C ARG A 15 -2.69 8.31 3.25
N LEU A 16 -2.98 7.23 2.53
CA LEU A 16 -2.14 6.04 2.46
C LEU A 16 -0.76 6.35 1.86
N LEU A 17 -0.71 7.14 0.78
CA LEU A 17 0.54 7.55 0.14
C LEU A 17 1.38 8.43 1.09
N HIS A 18 0.74 9.13 2.02
CA HIS A 18 1.38 9.90 3.09
C HIS A 18 1.60 9.06 4.36
N PHE A 19 1.81 7.74 4.21
CA PHE A 19 2.16 6.78 5.25
C PHE A 19 1.14 6.66 6.40
N ASN A 20 -0.12 7.02 6.16
CA ASN A 20 -1.16 7.11 7.19
C ASN A 20 -0.75 7.99 8.39
N ALA A 21 0.06 9.03 8.17
CA ALA A 21 0.42 9.94 9.25
C ALA A 21 -0.84 10.55 9.90
N PRO A 22 -0.94 10.62 11.24
CA PRO A 22 -2.01 11.37 11.88
C PRO A 22 -1.86 12.84 11.47
N SER A 23 -2.95 13.48 11.05
CA SER A 23 -2.99 14.89 10.67
C SER A 23 -2.39 15.74 11.78
N GLY A 24 -1.10 16.10 11.66
CA GLY A 24 -0.33 16.80 12.69
C GLY A 24 1.10 16.29 12.92
N ALA A 25 1.45 15.06 12.53
CA ALA A 25 2.80 14.50 12.74
C ALA A 25 3.69 14.48 11.48
N GLY A 26 3.13 14.69 10.29
CA GLY A 26 3.88 14.76 9.04
C GLY A 26 4.41 16.16 8.80
N GLY A 27 5.69 16.40 9.09
CA GLY A 27 6.38 17.57 8.57
C GLY A 27 6.45 17.51 7.03
N LYS A 28 6.62 18.66 6.37
CA LYS A 28 6.75 18.78 4.89
C LYS A 28 7.71 17.75 4.24
N ALA A 29 8.69 17.25 4.99
CA ALA A 29 9.62 16.21 4.57
C ALA A 29 8.97 14.86 4.20
N GLN A 30 7.79 14.54 4.73
CA GLN A 30 7.09 13.28 4.41
C GLN A 30 6.28 13.36 3.10
N ASP A 31 5.91 14.58 2.69
CA ASP A 31 5.25 14.87 1.40
C ASP A 31 6.25 14.78 0.23
N GLU A 32 7.52 15.15 0.47
CA GLU A 32 8.59 15.20 -0.54
C GLU A 32 9.46 13.93 -0.62
N ALA A 33 9.24 12.94 0.25
CA ALA A 33 10.00 11.70 0.22
C ALA A 33 9.59 10.82 -0.96
N TYR A 34 10.57 10.46 -1.80
CA TYR A 34 10.39 9.48 -2.86
C TYR A 34 9.98 8.13 -2.27
N LYS A 35 8.98 7.48 -2.87
CA LYS A 35 8.46 6.19 -2.42
C LYS A 35 8.12 5.27 -3.59
N VAL A 36 8.23 3.98 -3.35
CA VAL A 36 7.80 2.94 -4.30
C VAL A 36 6.41 2.47 -3.90
N LEU A 37 5.47 2.43 -4.85
CA LEU A 37 4.13 1.91 -4.64
C LEU A 37 4.05 0.48 -5.19
N ILE A 38 3.73 -0.49 -4.33
CA ILE A 38 3.58 -1.89 -4.73
C ILE A 38 2.09 -2.21 -4.74
N LEU A 39 1.59 -2.64 -5.88
CA LEU A 39 0.20 -2.95 -6.14
C LEU A 39 0.04 -4.41 -6.51
N ASP A 40 -1.14 -4.95 -6.26
CA ASP A 40 -1.62 -6.19 -6.86
C ASP A 40 -2.40 -5.86 -8.15
N ASN A 41 -2.70 -6.83 -8.99
CA ASN A 41 -3.49 -6.60 -10.21
C ASN A 41 -4.86 -5.98 -9.85
N GLN A 42 -5.53 -6.51 -8.83
CA GLN A 42 -6.83 -5.99 -8.38
C GLN A 42 -6.73 -4.57 -7.81
N THR A 43 -5.72 -4.27 -6.98
CA THR A 43 -5.59 -2.92 -6.40
C THR A 43 -5.10 -1.91 -7.43
N LYS A 44 -4.33 -2.33 -8.44
CA LYS A 44 -4.00 -1.50 -9.59
C LYS A 44 -5.25 -1.07 -10.35
N ASP A 45 -6.17 -1.98 -10.61
CA ASP A 45 -7.42 -1.66 -11.32
C ASP A 45 -8.32 -0.71 -10.52
N ILE A 46 -8.26 -0.77 -9.18
CA ILE A 46 -8.96 0.18 -8.30
C ILE A 46 -8.31 1.57 -8.34
N ILE A 47 -6.97 1.66 -8.30
CA ILE A 47 -6.24 2.94 -8.25
C ILE A 47 -6.22 3.66 -9.61
N ALA A 48 -6.10 2.92 -10.71
CA ALA A 48 -5.96 3.46 -12.06
C ALA A 48 -7.04 4.50 -12.47
N PRO A 49 -8.35 4.28 -12.21
CA PRO A 49 -9.40 5.26 -12.53
C PRO A 49 -9.48 6.44 -11.54
N LEU A 50 -8.92 6.28 -10.33
CA LEU A 50 -9.00 7.28 -9.27
C LEU A 50 -7.86 8.30 -9.34
N LEU A 51 -6.64 7.82 -9.57
CA LEU A 51 -5.42 8.62 -9.50
C LEU A 51 -4.58 8.41 -10.77
N PRO A 52 -4.50 9.41 -11.66
CA PRO A 52 -3.61 9.35 -12.81
C PRO A 52 -2.15 9.37 -12.35
N VAL A 53 -1.26 8.90 -13.23
CA VAL A 53 0.20 8.84 -12.96
C VAL A 53 0.80 10.23 -12.65
N SER A 54 0.16 11.32 -13.10
CA SER A 54 0.54 12.69 -12.72
C SER A 54 0.32 12.96 -11.23
N GLU A 55 -0.82 12.54 -10.66
CA GLU A 55 -1.12 12.74 -9.24
C GLU A 55 -0.27 11.82 -8.37
N LEU A 56 -0.05 10.56 -8.76
CA LEU A 56 0.85 9.66 -8.04
C LEU A 56 2.26 10.28 -7.90
N ARG A 57 2.79 10.84 -8.98
CA ARG A 57 4.08 11.55 -8.97
C ARG A 57 4.06 12.81 -8.10
N ARG A 58 2.94 13.52 -8.05
CA ARG A 58 2.77 14.70 -7.19
C ARG A 58 2.81 14.35 -5.70
N HIS A 59 2.41 13.13 -5.34
CA HIS A 59 2.46 12.59 -3.97
C HIS A 59 3.74 11.80 -3.65
N GLY A 60 4.80 11.96 -4.46
CA GLY A 60 6.12 11.38 -4.22
C GLY A 60 6.30 9.93 -4.68
N VAL A 61 5.33 9.34 -5.39
CA VAL A 61 5.46 8.00 -5.96
C VAL A 61 6.33 8.05 -7.22
N THR A 62 7.53 7.48 -7.14
CA THR A 62 8.46 7.43 -8.28
C THR A 62 8.21 6.23 -9.17
N LEU A 63 7.90 5.08 -8.56
CA LEU A 63 7.68 3.81 -9.23
C LEU A 63 6.40 3.16 -8.69
N HIS A 64 5.63 2.56 -9.57
CA HIS A 64 4.54 1.66 -9.21
C HIS A 64 4.81 0.28 -9.82
N LEU A 65 4.91 -0.75 -8.98
CA LEU A 65 5.30 -2.10 -9.39
C LEU A 65 4.22 -3.10 -8.97
N LEU A 66 4.12 -4.21 -9.69
CA LEU A 66 3.25 -5.31 -9.32
C LEU A 66 3.93 -6.23 -8.29
N LEU A 67 3.17 -6.72 -7.33
CA LEU A 67 3.64 -7.64 -6.30
C LEU A 67 4.17 -8.97 -6.89
N GLU A 68 3.53 -9.44 -7.96
CA GLU A 68 3.88 -10.69 -8.65
C GLU A 68 5.11 -10.56 -9.56
N GLY A 69 5.48 -9.31 -9.90
CA GLY A 69 6.60 -9.04 -10.80
C GLY A 69 7.97 -9.25 -10.15
N GLU A 70 8.97 -9.44 -10.99
CA GLU A 70 10.38 -9.35 -10.58
C GLU A 70 10.72 -7.91 -10.23
N ARG A 71 11.36 -7.72 -9.08
CA ARG A 71 11.64 -6.40 -8.49
C ARG A 71 13.09 -6.36 -8.07
N GLU A 72 13.77 -5.28 -8.43
CA GLU A 72 15.15 -5.04 -8.04
C GLU A 72 15.21 -4.41 -6.64
N PRO A 73 16.24 -4.72 -5.84
CA PRO A 73 16.42 -4.09 -4.54
C PRO A 73 16.75 -2.60 -4.72
N ILE A 74 15.98 -1.74 -4.08
CA ILE A 74 16.19 -0.30 -4.01
C ILE A 74 16.41 0.05 -2.53
N PRO A 75 17.63 -0.17 -2.01
CA PRO A 75 17.97 0.27 -0.67
C PRO A 75 17.78 1.80 -0.58
N ASP A 76 17.45 2.31 0.61
CA ASP A 76 17.22 3.74 0.92
C ASP A 76 15.87 4.34 0.53
N VAL A 77 14.99 3.59 -0.15
CA VAL A 77 13.65 4.09 -0.52
C VAL A 77 12.54 3.37 0.26
N PRO A 78 11.59 4.10 0.88
CA PRO A 78 10.43 3.51 1.52
C PRO A 78 9.44 2.95 0.49
N ALA A 79 8.85 1.81 0.82
CA ALA A 79 7.87 1.13 -0.01
C ALA A 79 6.48 1.13 0.65
N VAL A 80 5.48 1.52 -0.13
CA VAL A 80 4.07 1.49 0.25
C VAL A 80 3.40 0.35 -0.50
N TYR A 81 2.95 -0.67 0.22
CA TYR A 81 2.22 -1.79 -0.35
C TYR A 81 0.73 -1.53 -0.21
N LEU A 82 -0.03 -1.65 -1.30
CA LEU A 82 -1.48 -1.71 -1.30
C LEU A 82 -1.91 -3.00 -2.01
N VAL A 83 -2.21 -4.03 -1.23
CA VAL A 83 -2.45 -5.39 -1.72
C VAL A 83 -3.67 -6.03 -1.09
N ARG A 84 -4.23 -7.05 -1.72
CA ARG A 84 -5.31 -7.83 -1.10
C ARG A 84 -4.74 -8.80 -0.05
N PRO A 85 -5.41 -8.99 1.11
CA PRO A 85 -4.97 -9.98 2.07
C PRO A 85 -5.17 -11.38 1.48
N SER A 86 -4.05 -12.01 1.10
CA SER A 86 -3.98 -13.38 0.57
C SER A 86 -2.71 -14.05 1.07
N GLU A 87 -2.69 -15.38 1.09
CA GLU A 87 -1.50 -16.14 1.52
C GLU A 87 -0.29 -15.87 0.62
N SER A 88 -0.51 -15.82 -0.70
CA SER A 88 0.53 -15.51 -1.67
C SER A 88 1.10 -14.11 -1.49
N ALA A 89 0.26 -13.11 -1.22
CA ALA A 89 0.71 -11.75 -0.98
C ALA A 89 1.53 -11.64 0.32
N VAL A 90 1.07 -12.28 1.40
CA VAL A 90 1.78 -12.32 2.67
C VAL A 90 3.14 -13.00 2.55
N ASP A 91 3.20 -14.16 1.88
CA ASP A 91 4.46 -14.88 1.68
C ASP A 91 5.43 -14.07 0.81
N ARG A 92 4.95 -13.37 -0.23
CA ARG A 92 5.76 -12.45 -1.05
C ARG A 92 6.29 -11.26 -0.25
N ILE A 93 5.44 -10.61 0.55
CA ILE A 93 5.88 -9.49 1.42
C ILE A 93 6.95 -9.97 2.40
N ALA A 94 6.79 -11.16 2.98
CA ALA A 94 7.77 -11.70 3.90
C ALA A 94 9.11 -12.01 3.20
N GLN A 95 9.08 -12.50 1.96
CA GLN A 95 10.28 -12.67 1.13
C GLN A 95 10.96 -11.33 0.84
N ASP A 96 10.19 -10.29 0.50
CA ASP A 96 10.74 -8.94 0.27
C ASP A 96 11.41 -8.37 1.54
N CYS A 97 10.80 -8.60 2.70
CA CYS A 97 11.38 -8.22 4.00
C CYS A 97 12.70 -8.94 4.28
N ALA A 98 12.78 -10.23 3.90
CA ALA A 98 13.96 -11.07 4.08
C ALA A 98 15.09 -10.66 3.13
N ALA A 99 14.75 -10.35 1.87
CA ALA A 99 15.67 -9.89 0.85
C ALA A 99 16.14 -8.44 1.07
N GLY A 100 15.40 -7.66 1.88
CA GLY A 100 15.75 -6.27 2.18
C GLY A 100 15.64 -5.36 0.96
N LEU A 101 14.60 -5.54 0.15
CA LEU A 101 14.43 -4.78 -1.10
C LEU A 101 14.25 -3.26 -0.88
N TYR A 102 13.75 -2.86 0.29
CA TYR A 102 13.40 -1.48 0.61
C TYR A 102 13.82 -1.15 2.05
N ASP A 103 13.96 0.14 2.35
CA ASP A 103 14.36 0.62 3.68
C ASP A 103 13.24 0.39 4.72
N SER A 104 12.06 0.95 4.45
CA SER A 104 10.86 0.75 5.26
C SER A 104 9.69 0.23 4.43
N LEU A 105 8.89 -0.66 5.03
CA LEU A 105 7.71 -1.24 4.41
C LEU A 105 6.44 -0.77 5.13
N HIS A 106 5.57 -0.11 4.38
CA HIS A 106 4.26 0.33 4.82
C HIS A 106 3.20 -0.56 4.19
N LEU A 107 2.70 -1.52 4.96
CA LEU A 107 1.75 -2.51 4.49
C LEU A 107 0.33 -1.97 4.63
N ASN A 108 -0.39 -1.91 3.52
CA ASN A 108 -1.79 -1.55 3.48
C ASN A 108 -2.57 -2.67 2.78
N PHE A 109 -3.53 -3.25 3.50
CA PHE A 109 -4.41 -4.26 2.96
C PHE A 109 -5.69 -3.62 2.45
N SER A 110 -6.13 -4.04 1.27
CA SER A 110 -7.37 -3.53 0.65
C SER A 110 -8.62 -3.91 1.45
N THR A 111 -8.56 -4.99 2.22
CA THR A 111 -9.59 -5.43 3.18
C THR A 111 -8.97 -5.82 4.51
N HIS A 112 -9.81 -6.30 5.42
CA HIS A 112 -9.39 -6.80 6.73
C HIS A 112 -8.40 -7.97 6.61
N LEU A 113 -7.24 -7.84 7.23
CA LEU A 113 -6.27 -8.92 7.37
C LEU A 113 -6.69 -9.86 8.50
N SER A 114 -6.98 -11.12 8.18
CA SER A 114 -7.36 -12.10 9.21
C SER A 114 -6.19 -12.40 10.16
N ARG A 115 -6.51 -12.69 11.43
CA ARG A 115 -5.51 -13.03 12.46
C ARG A 115 -4.55 -14.16 12.04
N PRO A 116 -5.02 -15.26 11.41
CA PRO A 116 -4.11 -16.31 10.92
C PRO A 116 -3.11 -15.82 9.87
N LEU A 117 -3.53 -14.92 8.97
CA LEU A 117 -2.64 -14.34 7.95
C LEU A 117 -1.62 -13.39 8.58
N LEU A 118 -2.04 -12.60 9.58
CA LEU A 118 -1.12 -11.74 10.33
C LEU A 118 -0.08 -12.55 11.10
N GLU A 119 -0.48 -13.64 11.76
CA GLU A 119 0.42 -14.55 12.47
C GLU A 119 1.39 -15.24 11.49
N ARG A 120 0.91 -15.62 10.30
CA ARG A 120 1.76 -16.14 9.22
C ARG A 120 2.78 -15.10 8.76
N LEU A 121 2.37 -13.85 8.53
CA LEU A 121 3.28 -12.76 8.18
C LEU A 121 4.34 -12.56 9.26
N ALA A 122 3.92 -12.46 10.51
CA ALA A 122 4.81 -12.24 11.64
C ALA A 122 5.81 -13.39 11.81
N SER A 123 5.36 -14.65 11.75
CA SER A 123 6.24 -15.83 11.86
C SER A 123 7.26 -15.90 10.74
N ARG A 124 6.87 -15.59 9.49
CA ARG A 124 7.78 -15.58 8.34
C ARG A 124 8.81 -14.46 8.45
N VAL A 125 8.38 -13.24 8.78
CA VAL A 125 9.27 -12.08 8.95
C VAL A 125 10.23 -12.29 10.13
N ALA A 126 9.76 -12.89 11.22
CA ALA A 126 10.60 -13.24 12.37
C ALA A 126 11.64 -14.32 12.04
N ALA A 127 11.26 -15.34 11.26
CA ALA A 127 12.18 -16.40 10.84
C ALA A 127 13.35 -15.86 9.98
N SER A 128 13.13 -14.77 9.25
CA SER A 128 14.16 -14.13 8.43
C SER A 128 15.18 -13.30 9.24
N GLY A 129 14.96 -13.06 10.54
CA GLY A 129 15.89 -12.42 11.47
C GLY A 129 16.17 -10.92 11.25
N SER A 130 16.17 -10.43 10.00
CA SER A 130 16.45 -9.04 9.64
C SER A 130 15.20 -8.25 9.22
N GLY A 131 14.08 -8.93 8.92
CA GLY A 131 12.89 -8.30 8.34
C GLY A 131 12.03 -7.50 9.32
N ALA A 132 12.05 -7.83 10.62
CA ALA A 132 11.14 -7.25 11.61
C ALA A 132 11.34 -5.74 11.84
N GLY A 133 12.58 -5.25 11.69
CA GLY A 133 12.88 -3.82 11.81
C GLY A 133 12.45 -2.98 10.60
N ARG A 134 12.09 -3.61 9.47
CA ARG A 134 11.72 -2.91 8.22
C ARG A 134 10.22 -2.65 8.12
N VAL A 135 9.38 -3.46 8.76
CA VAL A 135 7.92 -3.26 8.72
C VAL A 135 7.56 -2.08 9.62
N ALA A 136 7.32 -0.92 9.01
CA ALA A 136 7.04 0.30 9.74
C ALA A 136 5.61 0.34 10.26
N ARG A 137 4.64 -0.04 9.40
CA ARG A 137 3.21 0.04 9.72
C ARG A 137 2.41 -1.00 8.95
N VAL A 138 1.32 -1.47 9.56
CA VAL A 138 0.31 -2.34 8.94
C VAL A 138 -1.07 -1.71 9.13
N HIS A 139 -1.81 -1.52 8.04
CA HIS A 139 -3.15 -0.91 8.06
C HIS A 139 -4.14 -1.67 7.18
N ASP A 140 -5.39 -1.74 7.63
CA ASP A 140 -6.52 -2.21 6.84
C ASP A 140 -7.27 -0.99 6.30
N GLN A 141 -7.37 -0.86 4.97
CA GLN A 141 -7.88 0.36 4.32
C GLN A 141 -9.32 0.23 3.82
N TYR A 142 -9.86 -0.98 3.72
CA TYR A 142 -11.23 -1.23 3.25
C TYR A 142 -11.56 -0.56 1.90
N LEU A 143 -10.60 -0.54 0.97
CA LEU A 143 -10.68 0.09 -0.35
C LEU A 143 -11.06 -0.90 -1.47
N GLN A 144 -11.69 -2.03 -1.14
CA GLN A 144 -12.09 -3.04 -2.14
C GLN A 144 -13.40 -2.65 -2.86
N TYR A 145 -13.39 -1.51 -3.53
CA TYR A 145 -14.47 -1.03 -4.40
C TYR A 145 -13.90 -0.02 -5.40
N THR A 146 -14.55 0.19 -6.54
CA THR A 146 -14.16 1.18 -7.53
C THR A 146 -15.26 2.24 -7.66
N ALA A 147 -14.98 3.48 -7.26
CA ALA A 147 -15.93 4.58 -7.41
C ALA A 147 -15.72 5.31 -8.74
N LEU A 148 -16.51 4.95 -9.77
CA LEU A 148 -16.44 5.58 -11.09
C LEU A 148 -17.08 6.98 -11.08
N GLU A 149 -18.18 7.14 -10.35
CA GLU A 149 -18.94 8.40 -10.23
C GLU A 149 -19.16 8.78 -8.76
N PRO A 150 -19.53 10.05 -8.46
CA PRO A 150 -19.70 10.52 -7.08
C PRO A 150 -20.63 9.69 -6.20
N GLY A 151 -21.65 9.06 -6.79
CA GLY A 151 -22.63 8.23 -6.09
C GLY A 151 -22.66 6.77 -6.54
N LEU A 152 -21.73 6.34 -7.40
CA LEU A 152 -21.71 4.99 -7.96
C LEU A 152 -20.39 4.31 -7.63
N PHE A 153 -20.48 3.13 -7.01
CA PHE A 153 -19.34 2.26 -6.79
C PHE A 153 -19.66 0.84 -7.27
N THR A 154 -18.65 0.15 -7.78
CA THR A 154 -18.69 -1.27 -8.13
C THR A 154 -17.81 -2.05 -7.17
N LEU A 155 -18.20 -3.29 -6.89
CA LEU A 155 -17.39 -4.22 -6.08
C LEU A 155 -16.57 -5.18 -6.94
N ASP A 156 -16.74 -5.13 -8.27
CA ASP A 156 -16.10 -6.00 -9.25
C ASP A 156 -16.02 -7.47 -8.75
N LEU A 157 -17.20 -8.01 -8.39
CA LEU A 157 -17.41 -9.32 -7.76
C LEU A 157 -17.39 -10.47 -8.77
#